data_AF-A0A920CF82-F1
#
_entry.id   AF-A0A920CF82-F1
#
_cell.length_a   1.000
_cell.length_b   1.000
_cell.length_c   1.000
_cell.angle_alpha   90.00
_cell.angle_beta   90.00
_cell.angle_gamma   90.00
#
_symmetry.space_group_name_H-M   'P 1'
#
loop_
_entity.id
_entity.type
_entity.pdbx_description
1 polymer ?
#
loop_
_entity_poly.entity_id
_entity_poly.type
_entity_poly.pdbx_seq_one_letter_code
_entity_poly.pdbx_strand_id
1 'polypeptide(L)'
;MECIVHFEVVYPHENKELRGLIFLNEGEKPSERDFLDMFQSMGFKLRIEDREQLIFKPAEAGAAYSLIRIRSLDTGEKTYKEDQELRALLTHLLPGESRPL
;
A
#
# COMPACT_ATOMS: atom_id res chain seq x y z
N MET A 1 15.73 7.55 -5.45
CA MET A 1 14.64 7.98 -4.56
C MET A 1 14.35 6.88 -3.56
N GLU A 2 14.06 7.25 -2.32
CA GLU A 2 13.66 6.31 -1.28
C GLU A 2 12.13 6.30 -1.22
N CYS A 3 11.53 5.14 -1.44
CA CYS A 3 10.09 4.93 -1.28
C CYS A 3 9.82 4.19 0.01
N ILE A 4 9.08 4.83 0.91
CA ILE A 4 8.63 4.26 2.16
C ILE A 4 7.25 3.62 1.93
N VAL A 5 7.20 2.31 2.07
CA VAL A 5 6.01 1.49 1.92
C VAL A 5 5.41 1.26 3.30
N HIS A 6 4.25 1.85 3.56
CA HIS A 6 3.49 1.57 4.79
C HIS A 6 2.59 0.37 4.55
N PHE A 7 2.81 -0.72 5.29
CA PHE A 7 2.01 -1.92 5.17
C PHE A 7 1.61 -2.47 6.54
N GLU A 8 0.48 -3.14 6.57
CA GLU A 8 -0.04 -3.81 7.76
C GLU A 8 0.03 -5.31 7.55
N VAL A 9 0.65 -6.00 8.51
CA VAL A 9 0.72 -7.44 8.59
C VAL A 9 -0.33 -7.91 9.58
N VAL A 10 -1.35 -8.62 9.11
CA VAL A 10 -2.41 -9.16 9.95
C VAL A 10 -1.97 -10.52 10.46
N TYR A 11 -1.76 -10.63 11.76
CA TYR A 11 -1.56 -11.89 12.48
C TYR A 11 -2.93 -12.38 13.00
N PRO A 12 -3.07 -13.67 13.33
CA PRO A 12 -4.31 -14.20 13.91
C PRO A 12 -4.70 -13.55 15.25
N HIS A 13 -3.75 -12.96 15.97
CA HIS A 13 -3.97 -12.36 17.29
C HIS A 13 -3.73 -10.84 17.35
N GLU A 14 -3.06 -10.25 16.35
CA GLU A 14 -2.72 -8.82 16.33
C GLU A 14 -2.44 -8.30 14.92
N ASN A 15 -2.53 -6.98 14.73
CA ASN A 15 -2.17 -6.33 13.48
C ASN A 15 -0.87 -5.57 13.72
N LYS A 16 0.16 -5.84 12.92
CA LYS A 16 1.44 -5.16 13.03
C LYS A 16 1.65 -4.22 11.87
N GLU A 17 1.78 -2.95 12.15
CA GLU A 17 2.13 -1.94 11.17
C GLU A 17 3.65 -1.89 10.99
N LEU A 18 4.09 -2.09 9.76
CA LEU A 18 5.49 -2.10 9.38
C LEU A 18 5.72 -1.14 8.23
N ARG A 19 6.98 -0.70 8.12
CA ARG A 19 7.42 0.20 7.07
C ARG A 19 8.55 -0.47 6.32
N GLY A 20 8.36 -0.58 5.02
CA GLY A 20 9.37 -1.05 4.10
C GLY A 20 10.02 0.12 3.41
N LEU A 21 11.26 -0.07 3.00
CA LEU A 21 11.98 0.92 2.23
C LEU A 21 12.42 0.26 0.92
N ILE A 22 12.00 0.84 -0.19
CA ILE A 22 12.36 0.42 -1.53
C ILE A 22 13.18 1.54 -2.16
N PHE A 23 14.35 1.20 -2.69
CA PHE A 23 15.16 2.13 -3.47
C PHE A 23 14.74 2.06 -4.94
N LEU A 24 14.24 3.16 -5.48
CA LEU A 24 13.81 3.28 -6.87
C LEU A 24 14.60 4.37 -7.59
N ASN A 25 14.65 4.28 -8.92
CA ASN A 25 15.17 5.37 -9.74
C ASN A 25 14.21 6.56 -9.76
N GLU A 26 14.71 7.70 -10.20
CA GLU A 26 13.97 8.97 -10.23
C GLU A 26 12.72 8.87 -11.14
N GLY A 27 11.53 9.01 -10.56
CA GLY A 27 10.24 8.97 -11.28
C GLY A 27 9.65 7.57 -11.49
N GLU A 28 10.32 6.51 -11.02
CA GLU A 28 9.78 5.14 -11.08
C GLU A 28 8.82 4.84 -9.92
N LYS A 29 7.79 4.03 -10.20
CA LYS A 29 6.90 3.47 -9.19
C LYS A 29 7.40 2.08 -8.80
N PRO A 30 7.30 1.71 -7.51
CA PRO A 30 7.67 0.36 -7.09
C PRO A 30 6.83 -0.66 -7.84
N SER A 31 7.48 -1.63 -8.48
CA SER A 31 6.77 -2.73 -9.14
C SER A 31 6.42 -3.81 -8.12
N GLU A 32 5.47 -4.65 -8.49
CA GLU A 32 5.11 -5.87 -7.76
C GLU A 32 6.32 -6.70 -7.31
N ARG A 33 7.33 -6.81 -8.19
CA ARG A 33 8.58 -7.52 -7.91
C ARG A 33 9.40 -6.83 -6.84
N ASP A 34 9.49 -5.50 -6.84
CA ASP A 34 10.22 -4.75 -5.81
C ASP A 34 9.60 -4.94 -4.43
N PHE A 35 8.27 -4.96 -4.35
CA PHE A 35 7.58 -5.29 -3.11
C PHE A 35 7.92 -6.71 -2.64
N LEU A 36 7.82 -7.70 -3.53
CA LEU A 36 8.13 -9.09 -3.20
C LEU A 36 9.60 -9.28 -2.78
N ASP A 37 10.53 -8.62 -3.45
CA ASP A 37 11.97 -8.66 -3.13
C ASP A 37 12.25 -8.02 -1.76
N MET A 38 11.64 -6.86 -1.50
CA MET A 38 11.70 -6.19 -0.19
C MET A 38 11.15 -7.09 0.92
N PHE A 39 9.97 -7.67 0.72
CA PHE A 39 9.36 -8.59 1.69
C PHE A 39 10.24 -9.83 1.90
N GLN A 40 10.79 -10.41 0.82
CA GLN A 40 11.68 -11.56 0.88
C GLN A 40 12.98 -11.25 1.62
N SER A 41 13.56 -10.06 1.42
CA SER A 41 14.75 -9.56 2.12
C SER A 41 14.50 -9.39 3.63
N MET A 42 13.30 -9.00 4.02
CA MET A 42 12.85 -8.99 5.42
C MET A 42 12.52 -10.40 5.98
N GLY A 43 12.58 -11.44 5.15
CA GLY A 43 12.25 -12.82 5.52
C GLY A 43 10.78 -13.20 5.37
N PHE A 44 9.95 -12.31 4.81
CA PHE A 44 8.55 -12.59 4.51
C PHE A 44 8.42 -13.22 3.12
N LYS A 45 8.10 -14.51 3.04
CA LYS A 45 7.76 -15.15 1.75
C LYS A 45 6.30 -14.92 1.44
N LEU A 46 6.04 -13.97 0.56
CA LEU A 46 4.70 -13.61 0.14
C LEU A 46 4.45 -14.00 -1.32
N ARG A 47 3.17 -14.20 -1.63
CA ARG A 47 2.65 -14.24 -2.98
C ARG A 47 1.61 -13.13 -3.13
N ILE A 48 1.58 -12.53 -4.31
CA ILE A 48 0.51 -11.63 -4.68
C ILE A 48 -0.76 -12.46 -4.88
N GLU A 49 -1.78 -12.13 -4.11
CA GLU A 49 -3.13 -12.67 -4.31
C GLU A 49 -3.95 -11.71 -5.17
N ASP A 50 -3.86 -10.40 -4.87
CA ASP A 50 -4.62 -9.37 -5.57
C ASP A 50 -3.73 -8.16 -5.90
N ARG A 51 -3.59 -7.90 -7.20
CA ARG A 51 -2.75 -6.83 -7.74
C ARG A 51 -3.42 -5.46 -7.65
N GLU A 52 -4.73 -5.43 -7.79
CA GLU A 52 -5.51 -4.20 -7.79
C GLU A 52 -5.63 -3.65 -6.37
N GLN A 53 -5.78 -4.54 -5.39
CA GLN A 53 -5.88 -4.17 -3.97
C GLN A 53 -4.54 -4.22 -3.23
N LEU A 54 -3.43 -4.56 -3.92
CA LEU A 54 -2.11 -4.73 -3.31
C LEU A 54 -2.14 -5.65 -2.07
N ILE A 55 -2.85 -6.78 -2.19
CA ILE A 55 -2.99 -7.78 -1.13
C ILE A 55 -2.01 -8.93 -1.37
N PHE A 56 -1.18 -9.15 -0.37
CA PHE A 56 -0.16 -10.18 -0.35
C PHE A 56 -0.51 -11.22 0.71
N LYS A 57 -0.38 -12.50 0.37
CA LYS A 57 -0.57 -13.59 1.32
C LYS A 57 0.74 -14.33 1.55
N PRO A 58 0.93 -14.94 2.73
CA PRO A 58 2.02 -15.88 2.93
C PRO A 58 1.98 -16.98 1.87
N ALA A 59 3.12 -17.22 1.21
CA ALA A 59 3.28 -18.38 0.34
C ALA A 59 3.56 -19.66 1.16
N GLU A 60 4.02 -19.51 2.40
CA GLU A 60 4.34 -20.62 3.30
C GLU A 60 3.21 -20.86 4.31
N ALA A 61 2.79 -22.12 4.46
CA ALA A 61 1.74 -22.52 5.39
C ALA A 61 2.12 -22.39 6.88
N GLY A 62 3.40 -22.14 7.19
CA GLY A 62 3.92 -21.91 8.54
C GLY A 62 4.15 -20.44 8.89
N ALA A 63 3.69 -19.50 8.05
CA ALA A 63 3.81 -18.08 8.34
C ALA A 63 2.98 -17.69 9.57
N ALA A 64 3.58 -16.93 10.48
CA ALA A 64 2.89 -16.44 11.67
C ALA A 64 1.79 -15.41 11.34
N TYR A 65 1.76 -14.90 10.11
CA TYR A 65 0.85 -13.85 9.64
C TYR A 65 -0.12 -14.40 8.58
N SER A 66 -1.34 -13.87 8.57
CA SER A 66 -2.44 -14.29 7.70
C SER A 66 -2.47 -13.55 6.36
N LEU A 67 -2.23 -12.24 6.36
CA LEU A 67 -2.16 -11.43 5.15
C LEU A 67 -1.33 -10.16 5.38
N ILE A 68 -0.83 -9.59 4.30
CA ILE A 68 -0.16 -8.29 4.26
C ILE A 68 -0.88 -7.40 3.27
N ARG A 69 -1.21 -6.19 3.70
CA ARG A 69 -1.84 -5.16 2.87
C ARG A 69 -1.03 -3.88 2.89
N ILE A 70 -0.82 -3.29 1.73
CA ILE A 70 -0.18 -1.98 1.63
C ILE A 70 -1.24 -0.91 1.93
N ARG A 71 -0.96 -0.02 2.88
CA ARG A 71 -1.84 1.09 3.24
C ARG A 71 -1.47 2.39 2.53
N SER A 72 -0.18 2.66 2.38
CA SER A 72 0.29 3.92 1.78
C SER A 72 1.69 3.75 1.21
N LEU A 73 1.99 4.54 0.17
CA LEU A 73 3.32 4.64 -0.42
C LEU A 73 3.75 6.10 -0.34
N ASP A 74 4.88 6.34 0.30
CA ASP A 74 5.51 7.66 0.33
C ASP A 74 6.77 7.63 -0.52
N THR A 75 6.76 8.31 -1.67
CA THR A 75 7.91 8.35 -2.59
C THR A 75 8.75 9.62 -2.42
N GLY A 76 8.63 10.34 -1.30
CA GLY A 76 9.37 11.59 -1.03
C GLY A 76 8.97 12.79 -1.90
N GLU A 77 8.43 12.57 -3.10
CA GLU A 77 8.00 13.63 -4.04
C GLU A 77 6.47 13.68 -4.23
N LYS A 78 5.78 12.54 -4.07
CA LYS A 78 4.32 12.43 -4.16
C LYS A 78 3.83 11.34 -3.23
N THR A 79 3.26 11.70 -2.08
CA THR A 79 2.53 10.75 -1.24
C THR A 79 1.41 10.14 -2.09
N TYR A 80 1.56 8.89 -2.52
CA TYR A 80 0.51 8.13 -3.19
C TYR A 80 -0.40 7.57 -2.11
N LYS A 81 -1.06 8.50 -1.40
CA LYS A 81 -2.33 8.20 -0.76
C LYS A 81 -3.30 8.04 -1.92
N GLU A 82 -3.71 6.80 -2.15
CA GLU A 82 -4.89 6.52 -2.93
C GLU A 82 -5.96 7.57 -2.59
N ASP A 83 -6.47 8.18 -3.66
CA ASP A 83 -7.24 9.41 -3.83
C ASP A 83 -8.56 9.48 -3.03
N GLN A 84 -8.63 8.96 -1.80
CA GLN A 84 -9.83 9.06 -0.96
C GLN A 84 -10.00 10.46 -0.38
N GLU A 85 -8.91 11.18 -0.08
CA GLU A 85 -9.00 12.57 0.39
C GLU A 85 -9.28 13.56 -0.75
N LEU A 86 -8.83 13.28 -1.98
CA LEU A 86 -9.12 14.13 -3.15
C LEU A 86 -10.58 14.00 -3.62
N ARG A 87 -11.20 12.83 -3.49
CA ARG A 87 -12.66 12.69 -3.62
C ARG A 87 -13.44 13.41 -2.51
N ALA A 88 -12.96 13.40 -1.27
CA ALA A 88 -13.61 14.10 -0.16
C ALA A 88 -13.53 15.63 -0.32
N LEU A 89 -12.39 16.16 -0.79
CA LEU A 89 -12.21 17.59 -1.09
C LEU A 89 -12.97 18.02 -2.36
N LEU A 90 -13.05 17.20 -3.41
CA LEU A 90 -13.91 17.47 -4.58
C LEU A 90 -15.40 17.57 -4.21
N THR A 91 -15.86 16.77 -3.24
CA THR A 91 -17.24 16.80 -2.76
C THR A 91 -17.54 18.06 -1.92
N HIS A 92 -16.53 18.66 -1.29
CA HIS A 92 -16.67 19.88 -0.47
C HIS A 92 -16.40 21.18 -1.23
N LEU A 93 -15.81 21.14 -2.43
CA LEU A 93 -15.50 22.31 -3.27
C LEU A 93 -16.45 22.50 -4.46
N LEU A 94 -17.44 21.61 -4.66
CA LEU A 94 -18.58 21.87 -5.54
C LEU A 94 -19.66 22.62 -4.72
N PRO A 95 -19.76 23.96 -4.83
CA PRO A 95 -20.91 24.67 -4.30
C PRO A 95 -22.16 24.14 -5.00
N GLY A 96 -23.20 23.88 -4.21
CA GLY A 96 -24.46 23.36 -4.73
C GLY A 96 -24.98 24.19 -5.90
N GLU A 97 -25.01 23.58 -7.09
CA GLU A 97 -25.88 24.03 -8.16
C GLU A 97 -27.29 23.53 -7.82
N SER A 98 -27.98 24.39 -7.08
CA SER A 98 -29.39 24.74 -7.21
C SER A 98 -30.20 23.78 -8.05
N ARG A 99 -30.97 22.92 -7.37
CA ARG A 99 -32.10 22.19 -7.93
C ARG A 99 -33.12 23.21 -8.47
N PRO A 100 -33.44 23.27 -9.77
CA PRO A 100 -34.54 24.08 -10.25
C PRO A 100 -35.86 23.34 -10.04
N LEU A 101 -36.85 24.02 -9.47
CA LEU A 101 -38.28 23.72 -9.57
C LEU A 101 -39.00 25.02 -9.95
#